data_AF-A0A6V7JL05-F1
#
_entry.id   AF-A0A6V7JL05-F1
#
_cell.length_a   1.000
_cell.length_b   1.000
_cell.length_c   1.000
_cell.angle_alpha   90.00
_cell.angle_beta   90.00
_cell.angle_gamma   90.00
#
_symmetry.space_group_name_H-M   'P 1'
#
loop_
_entity.id
_entity.type
_entity.pdbx_description
1 polymer ?
#
loop_
_entity_poly.entity_id
_entity_poly.type
_entity_poly.pdbx_seq_one_letter_code
_entity_poly.pdbx_strand_id
1 'polypeptide(L)' 'VESVDLALKVLDGSQLRGKTISVQRAKFQLKGQYDPTLKPKRKKKDKDRQKKIQE' A
#
# COMPACT_ATOMS: atom_id res chain seq x y z
N VAL A 1 2.83 -20.32 0.71
CA VAL A 1 2.37 -19.56 1.91
C VAL A 1 2.80 -20.25 3.22
N GLU A 2 3.37 -21.45 3.16
CA GLU A 2 3.77 -22.23 4.35
C GLU A 2 4.76 -21.52 5.29
N SER A 3 5.69 -20.74 4.74
CA SER A 3 6.65 -19.96 5.53
C SER A 3 5.98 -18.90 6.43
N VAL A 4 4.87 -18.31 5.99
CA VAL A 4 4.12 -17.30 6.76
C VAL A 4 3.43 -17.95 7.95
N ASP A 5 2.86 -19.14 7.75
CA ASP A 5 2.13 -19.86 8.80
C ASP A 5 3.06 -20.44 9.84
N LEU A 6 4.24 -20.89 9.39
CA LEU A 6 5.29 -21.30 10.30
C LEU A 6 5.76 -20.13 11.18
N ALA A 7 5.97 -18.95 10.58
CA ALA A 7 6.40 -17.76 11.31
C ALA A 7 5.38 -17.36 12.40
N LEU A 8 4.09 -17.40 12.11
CA LEU A 8 3.03 -17.14 13.10
C LEU A 8 3.08 -18.11 14.28
N LYS A 9 3.37 -19.40 14.03
CA LYS A 9 3.42 -20.42 15.09
C LYS A 9 4.67 -20.33 15.97
N VAL A 10 5.80 -19.91 15.40
CA VAL A 10 7.12 -19.98 16.07
C VAL A 10 7.51 -18.66 16.73
N LEU A 11 7.17 -17.52 16.11
CA LEU A 11 7.69 -16.22 16.51
C LEU A 11 6.71 -15.40 17.35
N ASP A 12 5.41 -15.69 17.30
CA ASP A 12 4.40 -14.97 18.07
C ASP A 12 4.59 -15.20 19.58
N GLY A 13 4.67 -14.13 20.36
CA GLY A 13 4.95 -14.19 21.80
C GLY A 13 6.42 -14.41 22.18
N SER A 14 7.34 -14.47 21.21
CA SER A 14 8.77 -14.61 21.50
C SER A 14 9.39 -13.33 22.08
N GLN A 15 10.46 -13.49 22.87
CA GLN A 15 11.24 -12.39 23.44
C GLN A 15 12.32 -11.94 22.46
N LEU A 16 12.23 -10.71 21.99
CA LEU A 16 13.22 -10.07 21.14
C LEU A 16 13.75 -8.81 21.82
N ARG A 17 15.03 -8.82 22.19
CA ARG A 17 15.71 -7.67 22.84
C ARG A 17 14.98 -7.19 24.11
N GLY A 18 14.48 -8.14 24.91
CA GLY A 18 13.74 -7.85 26.15
C GLY A 18 12.30 -7.35 25.94
N LYS A 19 11.74 -7.47 24.73
CA LYS A 19 10.35 -7.17 24.42
C LYS A 19 9.64 -8.38 23.84
N THR A 20 8.42 -8.64 24.26
CA THR A 20 7.55 -9.63 23.62
C THR A 20 7.03 -9.08 22.30
N ILE A 21 7.24 -9.84 21.21
CA ILE A 21 6.75 -9.47 19.87
C ILE A 21 5.44 -10.17 19.56
N SER A 22 4.59 -9.52 18.76
CA SER A 22 3.41 -10.14 18.16
C SER A 22 3.58 -10.23 16.65
N VAL A 23 3.14 -11.35 16.07
CA VAL A 23 3.26 -11.61 14.64
C VAL A 23 1.86 -11.69 14.03
N GLN A 24 1.64 -10.95 12.94
CA GLN A 24 0.34 -10.90 12.27
C GLN A 24 0.53 -10.89 10.76
N ARG A 25 -0.46 -11.42 10.03
CA ARG A 25 -0.48 -11.29 8.57
C ARG A 25 -0.70 -9.83 8.19
N ALA A 26 0.21 -9.29 7.38
CA ALA A 26 0.08 -7.95 6.86
C ALA A 26 -1.20 -7.80 6.03
N LYS A 27 -1.95 -6.72 6.27
CA LYS A 27 -3.07 -6.29 5.42
C LYS A 27 -2.60 -5.07 4.65
N PHE A 28 -2.46 -5.22 3.34
CA PHE A 28 -2.16 -4.07 2.47
C PHE A 28 -3.45 -3.31 2.22
N GLN A 29 -3.56 -2.15 2.84
CA GLN A 29 -4.65 -1.21 2.60
C GLN A 29 -4.07 0.04 1.94
N LEU A 30 -4.85 0.67 1.06
CA LEU A 30 -4.53 2.00 0.57
C LEU A 30 -4.43 2.95 1.78
N LYS A 31 -3.32 3.66 1.88
CA LYS A 31 -3.10 4.59 2.98
C LYS A 31 -3.99 5.81 2.76
N GLY A 32 -4.96 6.00 3.66
CA GLY A 32 -5.87 7.14 3.65
C GLY A 32 -7.03 7.00 2.66
N GLN A 33 -7.92 7.99 2.67
CA GLN A 33 -8.99 8.10 1.69
C GLN A 33 -8.41 8.67 0.40
N TYR A 34 -8.65 7.99 -0.72
CA TYR A 34 -8.28 8.52 -2.03
C TYR A 34 -9.09 9.79 -2.31
N ASP A 35 -8.43 10.93 -2.33
CA ASP A 35 -9.03 12.20 -2.73
C ASP A 35 -8.74 12.47 -4.22
N PRO A 36 -9.73 12.32 -5.12
CA PRO A 36 -9.55 12.56 -6.55
C PRO A 36 -9.26 14.03 -6.87
N THR A 37 -9.52 14.96 -5.94
CA THR A 37 -9.25 16.40 -6.13
C THR A 37 -7.77 16.76 -6.02
N LEU A 38 -6.99 15.94 -5.28
CA LEU A 38 -5.53 16.07 -5.19
C LEU A 38 -4.80 15.59 -6.46
N LYS A 39 -5.51 14.95 -7.39
CA LYS A 39 -4.93 14.54 -8.67
C LYS A 39 -4.42 15.77 -9.42
N PRO A 40 -3.12 15.85 -9.77
CA PRO A 40 -2.57 17.00 -10.47
C PRO A 40 -3.39 17.30 -11.73
N LYS A 41 -3.96 18.51 -11.80
CA LYS A 41 -4.70 18.94 -12.98
C LYS A 41 -3.73 18.99 -14.16
N ARG A 42 -4.03 18.22 -15.22
CA ARG A 42 -3.27 18.27 -16.48
C ARG A 42 -3.21 19.71 -16.98
N LYS A 43 -2.03 20.16 -17.42
CA LYS A 43 -1.85 21.49 -18.00
C LYS A 43 -2.77 21.63 -19.21
N LYS A 44 -3.29 22.83 -19.48
CA LYS A 44 -4.21 23.09 -20.61
C LYS A 44 -3.63 22.58 -21.93
N LYS A 45 -2.33 22.79 -22.16
CA LYS A 45 -1.58 22.29 -23.33
C LYS A 45 -1.66 20.77 -23.51
N ASP A 46 -1.61 20.00 -22.43
CA ASP A 46 -1.67 18.53 -22.49
C ASP A 46 -3.09 18.04 -22.80
N LYS A 47 -4.11 18.75 -22.30
CA LYS A 47 -5.51 18.48 -22.64
C LYS A 47 -5.79 18.77 -24.12
N ASP A 48 -5.27 19.88 -24.63
CA ASP A 48 -5.46 20.28 -26.03
C ASP A 48 -4.73 19.31 -26.99
N ARG A 49 -3.55 18.81 -26.61
CA ARG A 49 -2.83 17.77 -27.36
C ARG A 49 -3.58 16.43 -27.37
N GLN A 50 -4.21 16.05 -26.26
CA GLN A 50 -5.01 14.82 -26.20
C GLN A 50 -6.26 14.88 -27.08
N LYS A 51 -6.95 16.03 -27.13
CA LYS A 51 -8.12 16.21 -28.01
C LYS A 51 -7.76 16.06 -29.49
N LYS A 52 -6.61 16.58 -29.91
CA LYS A 52 -6.09 16.47 -31.29
C LYS A 52 -5.65 15.06 -31.71
N ILE A 53 -5.45 14.15 -30.77
CA ILE A 53 -5.05 12.76 -31.04
C ILE A 53 -6.28 11.83 -31.07
N GLN A 54 -7.39 12.26 -30.48
CA GLN A 54 -8.66 11.53 -30.46
C GLN A 54 -9.56 11.86 -31.67
N GLU A 55 -9.15 12.83 -32.49
CA GLU A 55 -9.71 13.16 -33.80
C GLU A 55 -8.88 12.48 -34.88
#